data_AF-A0A158SPV8-F1
#
_entry.id   AF-A0A158SPV8-F1
#
_cell.length_a   1.000
_cell.length_b   1.000
_cell.length_c   1.000
_cell.angle_alpha   90.00
_cell.angle_beta   90.00
_cell.angle_gamma   90.00
#
_symmetry.space_group_name_H-M   'P 1'
#
loop_
_entity.id
_entity.type
_entity.pdbx_description
1 polymer ?
#
loop_
_entity_poly.entity_id
_entity_poly.type
_entity_poly.pdbx_seq_one_letter_code
_entity_poly.pdbx_strand_id
1 'polypeptide(L)'
;MQADDTVLAYIIDTQIEIFEQARLDLQLSIPKIAQKADLSVATVQAWAQGRNALSLWGLKKLLRVEALRHLLSRLFDPEEAALVPVINDLDHDAVEDACREFLNRKAEAHHKDSPKGRDISDCERDDLDESIARLRSRTN
;
A
#
# COMPACT_ATOMS: atom_id res chain seq x y z
N MET A 1 -8.29 11.67 -31.63
CA MET A 1 -8.60 12.47 -30.43
C MET A 1 -9.68 11.74 -29.66
N GLN A 2 -9.35 10.65 -28.95
CA GLN A 2 -10.36 9.76 -28.34
C GLN A 2 -9.85 8.96 -27.13
N ALA A 3 -8.58 8.51 -27.14
CA ALA A 3 -8.00 7.78 -26.02
C ALA A 3 -7.62 8.69 -24.82
N ASP A 4 -6.96 9.83 -25.07
CA ASP A 4 -6.52 10.75 -24.01
C ASP A 4 -7.68 11.34 -23.20
N ASP A 5 -8.78 11.68 -23.87
CA ASP A 5 -9.96 12.25 -23.21
C ASP A 5 -10.64 11.24 -22.28
N THR A 6 -10.57 9.94 -22.64
CA THR A 6 -11.14 8.85 -21.83
C THR A 6 -10.31 8.60 -20.58
N VAL A 7 -8.98 8.61 -20.71
CA VAL A 7 -8.06 8.47 -19.57
C VAL A 7 -8.21 9.66 -18.61
N LEU A 8 -8.31 10.88 -19.15
CA LEU A 8 -8.48 12.07 -18.34
C LEU A 8 -9.81 12.06 -17.57
N ALA A 9 -10.89 11.66 -18.23
CA ALA A 9 -12.20 11.50 -17.59
C ALA A 9 -12.13 10.46 -16.45
N TYR A 10 -11.54 9.30 -16.71
CA TYR A 10 -11.34 8.26 -15.70
C TYR A 10 -10.59 8.78 -14.46
N ILE A 11 -9.50 9.53 -14.65
CA ILE A 11 -8.73 10.11 -13.54
C ILE A 11 -9.59 11.06 -12.72
N ILE A 12 -10.36 11.92 -13.39
CA ILE A 12 -11.22 12.92 -12.74
C ILE A 12 -12.37 12.25 -11.97
N ASP A 13 -13.00 11.24 -12.53
CA ASP A 13 -14.09 10.52 -11.86
C ASP A 13 -13.55 9.75 -10.65
N THR A 14 -12.47 8.98 -10.84
CA THR A 14 -11.83 8.20 -9.78
C THR A 14 -11.34 9.08 -8.63
N GLN A 15 -10.71 10.24 -8.91
CA GLN A 15 -10.26 11.13 -7.84
C GLN A 15 -11.44 11.71 -7.04
N ILE A 16 -12.58 12.04 -7.68
CA ILE A 16 -13.77 12.54 -6.99
C ILE A 16 -14.26 11.48 -6.01
N GLU A 17 -14.41 10.24 -6.47
CA GLU A 17 -14.83 9.11 -5.64
C GLU A 17 -13.87 8.88 -4.45
N ILE A 18 -12.55 8.98 -4.68
CA ILE A 18 -11.54 8.87 -3.63
C ILE A 18 -11.77 9.93 -2.54
N PHE A 19 -12.02 11.19 -2.91
CA PHE A 19 -12.25 12.26 -1.94
C PHE A 19 -13.60 12.12 -1.24
N GLU A 20 -14.62 11.59 -1.91
CA GLU A 20 -15.91 11.30 -1.30
C GLU A 20 -15.80 10.17 -0.26
N GLN A 21 -15.13 9.07 -0.60
CA GLN A 21 -14.88 7.96 0.33
C GLN A 21 -13.98 8.36 1.49
N ALA A 22 -12.95 9.18 1.23
CA ALA A 22 -12.14 9.73 2.31
C ALA A 22 -12.99 10.53 3.33
N ARG A 23 -14.01 11.25 2.85
CA ARG A 23 -14.93 11.99 3.73
C ARG A 23 -15.88 11.05 4.47
N LEU A 24 -16.46 10.07 3.77
CA LEU A 24 -17.49 9.18 4.32
C LEU A 24 -16.91 8.12 5.26
N ASP A 25 -15.89 7.39 4.79
CA ASP A 25 -15.37 6.19 5.47
C ASP A 25 -14.29 6.55 6.48
N LEU A 26 -13.42 7.52 6.13
CA LEU A 26 -12.27 7.90 6.95
C LEU A 26 -12.49 9.17 7.78
N GLN A 27 -13.64 9.84 7.60
CA GLN A 27 -13.96 11.13 8.22
C GLN A 27 -12.85 12.18 8.03
N LEU A 28 -12.19 12.15 6.86
CA LEU A 28 -11.13 13.09 6.49
C LEU A 28 -11.72 14.26 5.73
N SER A 29 -11.74 15.43 6.38
CA SER A 29 -12.14 16.67 5.73
C SER A 29 -11.06 17.22 4.80
N ILE A 30 -11.45 17.98 3.77
CA ILE A 30 -10.53 18.65 2.83
C ILE A 30 -9.47 19.49 3.57
N PRO A 31 -9.79 20.30 4.60
CA PRO A 31 -8.78 21.03 5.35
C PRO A 31 -7.76 20.13 6.05
N LYS A 32 -8.19 18.98 6.60
CA LYS A 32 -7.32 18.02 7.26
C LYS A 32 -6.40 17.30 6.27
N ILE A 33 -6.91 16.96 5.09
CA ILE A 33 -6.11 16.40 4.00
C ILE A 33 -5.07 17.42 3.54
N ALA A 34 -5.49 18.66 3.28
CA ALA A 34 -4.60 19.74 2.85
C ALA A 34 -3.47 20.01 3.85
N GLN A 35 -3.81 20.07 5.15
CA GLN A 35 -2.83 20.23 6.22
C GLN A 35 -1.82 19.08 6.24
N LYS A 36 -2.28 17.82 6.23
CA LYS A 36 -1.39 16.64 6.29
C LYS A 36 -0.54 16.47 5.03
N ALA A 37 -1.07 16.86 3.88
CA ALA A 37 -0.38 16.77 2.59
C ALA A 37 0.54 17.98 2.32
N ASP A 38 0.54 19.01 3.18
CA ASP A 38 1.27 20.26 2.94
C ASP A 38 0.89 20.90 1.58
N LEU A 39 -0.42 21.13 1.44
CA LEU A 39 -1.08 21.70 0.26
C LEU A 39 -2.06 22.79 0.67
N SER A 40 -2.41 23.66 -0.28
CA SER A 40 -3.50 24.62 -0.05
C SER A 40 -4.87 23.93 -0.06
N VAL A 41 -5.80 24.40 0.77
CA VAL A 41 -7.19 23.92 0.78
C VAL A 41 -7.83 24.07 -0.60
N ALA A 42 -7.59 25.19 -1.28
CA ALA A 42 -8.13 25.46 -2.61
C ALA A 42 -7.66 24.43 -3.65
N THR A 43 -6.39 24.01 -3.58
CA THR A 43 -5.84 22.97 -4.47
C THR A 43 -6.54 21.63 -4.26
N VAL A 44 -6.66 21.18 -3.00
CA VAL A 44 -7.32 19.90 -2.69
C VAL A 44 -8.81 19.96 -3.02
N GLN A 45 -9.47 21.09 -2.76
CA GLN A 45 -10.87 21.32 -3.13
C GLN A 45 -11.09 21.24 -4.64
N ALA A 46 -10.17 21.78 -5.45
CA ALA A 46 -10.28 21.72 -6.91
C ALA A 46 -10.20 20.27 -7.42
N TRP A 47 -9.34 19.43 -6.85
CA TRP A 47 -9.28 18.00 -7.19
C TRP A 47 -10.51 17.22 -6.72
N ALA A 48 -10.94 17.45 -5.49
CA ALA A 48 -12.14 16.79 -4.93
C ALA A 48 -13.42 17.09 -5.71
N GLN A 49 -13.45 18.20 -6.46
CA GLN A 49 -14.58 18.60 -7.29
C GLN A 49 -14.36 18.33 -8.78
N GLY A 50 -13.26 17.66 -9.15
CA GLY A 50 -12.94 17.35 -10.54
C GLY A 50 -12.64 18.57 -11.42
N ARG A 51 -12.42 19.76 -10.85
CA ARG A 51 -12.17 20.97 -11.66
C ARG A 51 -10.85 20.88 -12.42
N ASN A 52 -9.89 20.16 -11.87
CA ASN A 52 -8.60 19.86 -12.47
C ASN A 52 -8.24 18.40 -12.19
N ALA A 53 -7.53 17.75 -13.11
CA ALA A 53 -6.94 16.45 -12.86
C ALA A 53 -5.82 16.54 -11.81
N LEU A 54 -5.70 15.49 -10.98
CA LEU A 54 -4.64 15.34 -10.01
C LEU A 54 -3.28 15.20 -10.72
N SER A 55 -2.39 16.16 -10.48
CA SER A 55 -1.00 16.07 -10.98
C SER A 55 -0.21 15.00 -10.23
N LEU A 56 0.85 14.46 -10.85
CA LEU A 56 1.76 13.53 -10.20
C LEU A 56 2.41 14.11 -8.93
N TRP A 57 2.72 15.41 -8.92
CA TRP A 57 3.21 16.10 -7.72
C TRP A 57 2.17 16.12 -6.61
N GLY A 58 0.91 16.41 -6.96
CA GLY A 58 -0.22 16.36 -6.05
C GLY A 58 -0.41 14.98 -5.46
N LEU A 59 -0.37 13.94 -6.31
CA LEU A 59 -0.41 12.55 -5.88
C LEU A 59 0.70 12.23 -4.87
N LYS A 60 1.96 12.60 -5.17
CA LYS A 60 3.10 12.41 -4.24
C LYS A 60 2.88 13.09 -2.88
N LYS A 61 2.26 14.27 -2.86
CA LYS A 61 1.92 14.98 -1.63
C LYS A 61 0.80 14.27 -0.87
N LEU A 62 -0.26 13.83 -1.56
CA LEU A 62 -1.39 13.11 -0.96
C LEU A 62 -0.99 11.73 -0.42
N LEU A 63 -0.01 11.04 -1.03
CA LEU A 63 0.52 9.77 -0.51
C LEU A 63 1.20 9.89 0.85
N ARG A 64 1.54 11.10 1.30
CA ARG A 64 2.01 11.36 2.67
C ARG A 64 0.88 11.23 3.70
N VAL A 65 -0.37 11.29 3.27
CA VAL A 65 -1.54 11.04 4.11
C VAL A 65 -1.80 9.54 4.10
N GLU A 66 -1.27 8.85 5.11
CA GLU A 66 -1.31 7.37 5.22
C GLU A 66 -2.69 6.78 4.96
N ALA A 67 -3.73 7.35 5.58
CA ALA A 67 -5.11 6.91 5.44
C ALA A 67 -5.64 6.99 3.98
N LEU A 68 -5.09 7.86 3.13
CA LEU A 68 -5.49 7.96 1.72
C LEU A 68 -4.80 6.96 0.81
N ARG A 69 -3.72 6.29 1.24
CA ARG A 69 -2.88 5.48 0.33
C ARG A 69 -3.66 4.37 -0.38
N HIS A 70 -4.52 3.67 0.35
CA HIS A 70 -5.36 2.61 -0.20
C HIS A 70 -6.44 3.12 -1.18
N LEU A 71 -6.94 4.35 -0.99
CA LEU A 71 -7.89 4.94 -1.95
C LEU A 71 -7.14 5.41 -3.20
N LEU A 72 -5.97 6.02 -3.02
CA LEU A 72 -5.14 6.54 -4.11
C LEU A 72 -4.58 5.44 -5.03
N SER A 73 -4.48 4.18 -4.57
CA SER A 73 -4.07 3.07 -5.44
C SER A 73 -5.09 2.76 -6.54
N ARG A 74 -6.36 3.12 -6.34
CA ARG A 74 -7.42 2.97 -7.35
C ARG A 74 -7.22 3.80 -8.62
N LEU A 75 -6.36 4.82 -8.58
CA LEU A 75 -5.98 5.58 -9.78
C LEU A 75 -5.15 4.73 -10.78
N PHE A 76 -4.60 3.59 -10.32
CA PHE A 76 -3.76 2.71 -11.13
C PHE A 76 -4.48 1.41 -11.49
N ASP A 77 -5.16 0.82 -10.51
CA ASP A 77 -6.01 -0.35 -10.70
C ASP A 77 -7.15 -0.29 -9.67
N PRO A 78 -8.41 -0.26 -10.12
CA PRO A 78 -9.56 -0.11 -9.25
C PRO A 78 -9.83 -1.33 -8.35
N GLU A 79 -9.34 -2.52 -8.71
CA GLU A 79 -9.68 -3.77 -8.01
C GLU A 79 -8.51 -4.36 -7.23
N GLU A 80 -7.26 -4.27 -7.72
CA GLU A 80 -6.16 -5.09 -7.15
C GLU A 80 -4.85 -4.33 -6.83
N ALA A 81 -4.71 -3.03 -7.11
CA ALA A 81 -3.46 -2.33 -6.78
C ALA A 81 -3.40 -1.89 -5.32
N ALA A 82 -2.25 -2.15 -4.69
CA ALA A 82 -1.83 -1.52 -3.45
C ALA A 82 -0.55 -0.70 -3.67
N LEU A 83 -0.55 0.56 -3.25
CA LEU A 83 0.66 1.39 -3.26
C LEU A 83 1.50 1.08 -2.02
N VAL A 84 2.46 0.16 -2.17
CA VAL A 84 3.40 -0.20 -1.11
C VAL A 84 4.63 0.69 -1.21
N PRO A 85 4.96 1.50 -0.18
CA PRO A 85 6.22 2.22 -0.16
C PRO A 85 7.37 1.21 -0.07
N VAL A 86 8.20 1.17 -1.10
CA VAL A 86 9.43 0.37 -1.08
C VAL A 86 10.57 1.25 -0.57
N ILE A 87 11.32 0.76 0.41
CA ILE A 87 12.56 1.40 0.83
C ILE A 87 13.57 1.17 -0.30
N ASN A 88 14.13 2.23 -0.87
CA ASN A 88 15.06 2.14 -2.01
C ASN A 88 16.28 1.23 -1.74
N ASP A 89 16.60 1.04 -0.46
CA ASP A 89 17.71 0.23 0.04
C ASP A 89 17.28 -1.13 0.60
N LEU A 90 16.06 -1.58 0.27
CA LEU A 90 15.62 -2.92 0.61
C LEU A 90 16.36 -3.92 -0.28
N ASP A 91 17.11 -4.82 0.36
CA ASP A 91 17.73 -5.95 -0.30
C ASP A 91 16.65 -7.00 -0.62
N HIS A 92 16.10 -6.93 -1.83
CA HIS A 92 15.01 -7.81 -2.27
C HIS A 92 15.47 -9.28 -2.35
N ASP A 93 16.75 -9.53 -2.60
CA ASP A 93 17.29 -10.89 -2.65
C ASP A 93 17.33 -11.47 -1.23
N ALA A 94 17.76 -10.68 -0.23
CA ALA A 94 17.72 -11.11 1.17
C ALA A 94 16.28 -11.35 1.70
N VAL A 95 15.30 -10.59 1.20
CA VAL A 95 13.87 -10.83 1.50
C VAL A 95 13.41 -12.16 0.88
N GLU A 96 13.80 -12.42 -0.36
CA GLU A 96 13.46 -13.64 -1.07
C GLU A 96 14.05 -14.88 -0.39
N ASP A 97 15.34 -14.83 -0.05
CA ASP A 97 16.05 -15.89 0.67
C ASP A 97 15.36 -16.23 1.99
N ALA A 98 15.04 -15.20 2.79
CA ALA A 98 14.36 -15.38 4.07
C ALA A 98 12.94 -15.97 3.91
N CYS A 99 12.20 -15.56 2.87
CA CYS A 99 10.89 -16.13 2.57
C CYS A 99 10.98 -17.60 2.16
N ARG A 100 11.97 -17.97 1.33
CA ARG A 100 12.20 -19.37 0.96
C ARG A 100 12.57 -20.21 2.17
N GLU A 101 13.46 -19.71 3.03
CA GLU A 101 13.87 -20.40 4.24
C GLU A 101 12.67 -20.66 5.17
N PHE A 102 11.83 -19.65 5.40
CA PHE A 102 10.60 -19.81 6.18
C PHE A 102 9.67 -20.87 5.58
N LEU A 103 9.44 -20.84 4.26
CA LEU A 103 8.57 -21.80 3.59
C LEU A 103 9.10 -23.23 3.69
N ASN A 104 10.41 -23.41 3.58
CA ASN A 104 11.06 -24.72 3.75
C ASN A 104 10.88 -25.24 5.17
N ARG A 105 11.20 -24.42 6.19
CA ARG A 105 11.01 -24.77 7.61
C ARG A 105 9.56 -25.08 7.94
N LYS A 106 8.62 -24.31 7.40
CA LYS A 106 7.19 -24.57 7.55
C LYS A 106 6.78 -25.89 6.89
N ALA A 107 7.30 -26.21 5.71
CA ALA A 107 7.03 -27.47 5.04
C ALA A 107 7.58 -28.67 5.83
N GLU A 108 8.76 -28.51 6.45
CA GLU A 108 9.36 -29.49 7.35
C GLU A 108 8.53 -29.67 8.63
N ALA A 109 8.14 -28.60 9.30
CA ALA A 109 7.26 -28.67 10.48
C ALA A 109 5.87 -29.26 10.17
N HIS A 110 5.44 -29.24 8.91
CA HIS A 110 4.12 -29.68 8.47
C HIS A 110 4.16 -31.07 7.81
N HIS A 111 4.92 -32.01 8.40
CA HIS A 111 5.06 -33.38 7.90
C HIS A 111 4.38 -34.42 8.79
N LYS A 112 3.85 -35.51 8.22
CA LYS A 112 3.10 -36.56 8.95
C LYS A 112 3.80 -37.13 10.20
N ASP A 113 5.14 -37.08 10.22
CA ASP A 113 5.98 -37.62 11.29
C ASP A 113 6.34 -36.55 12.35
N SER A 114 5.74 -35.36 12.31
CA SER A 114 6.00 -34.26 13.24
C SER A 114 5.29 -34.53 14.58
N PRO A 115 5.71 -33.91 15.69
CA PRO A 115 5.09 -34.11 17.01
C PRO A 115 3.56 -33.95 17.04
N LYS A 116 2.97 -33.10 16.18
CA LYS A 116 1.51 -33.00 15.99
C LYS A 116 1.07 -33.42 14.57
N GLY A 117 1.90 -34.19 13.88
CA GLY A 117 1.66 -34.66 12.53
C GLY A 117 1.63 -33.49 11.55
N ARG A 118 0.52 -33.30 10.84
CA ARG A 118 0.40 -32.16 9.91
C ARG A 118 0.07 -30.85 10.63
N ASP A 119 -0.24 -30.84 11.91
CA ASP A 119 -0.45 -29.59 12.63
C ASP A 119 0.87 -29.08 13.22
N ILE A 120 1.05 -27.76 13.26
CA ILE A 120 2.23 -27.13 13.86
C ILE A 120 2.14 -27.25 15.39
N SER A 121 3.11 -27.94 15.99
CA SER A 121 3.28 -28.08 17.44
C SER A 121 3.86 -26.81 18.07
N ASP A 122 3.86 -26.75 19.41
CA ASP A 122 4.27 -25.53 20.12
C ASP A 122 5.78 -25.27 19.96
N CYS A 123 6.61 -26.32 19.95
CA CYS A 123 8.04 -26.19 19.66
C CYS A 123 8.34 -25.79 18.20
N GLU A 124 7.55 -26.26 17.23
CA GLU A 124 7.71 -25.86 15.82
C GLU A 124 7.24 -24.43 15.58
N ARG A 125 6.26 -23.95 16.36
CA ARG A 125 5.84 -22.55 16.32
C ARG A 125 6.95 -21.65 16.84
N ASP A 126 7.58 -22.02 17.96
CA ASP A 126 8.69 -21.26 18.52
C ASP A 126 9.86 -21.15 17.50
N ASP A 127 10.22 -22.25 16.83
CA ASP A 127 11.25 -22.28 15.78
C ASP A 127 10.88 -21.43 14.53
N LEU A 128 9.59 -21.41 14.16
CA LEU A 128 9.09 -20.58 13.06
C LEU A 128 9.01 -19.10 13.45
N ASP A 129 8.65 -18.77 14.69
CA ASP A 129 8.61 -17.40 15.21
C ASP A 129 10.02 -16.81 15.34
N GLU A 130 11.05 -17.64 15.54
CA GLU A 130 12.46 -17.24 15.45
C GLU A 130 12.93 -16.96 14.02
N SER A 131 12.19 -17.41 13.00
CA SER A 131 12.50 -17.18 11.59
C SER A 131 12.12 -15.75 11.17
N ILE A 132 12.78 -14.77 11.80
CA ILE A 132 12.59 -13.34 11.56
C ILE A 132 13.53 -12.88 10.44
N ALA A 133 12.96 -12.49 9.30
CA ALA A 133 13.70 -11.75 8.27
C ALA A 133 14.07 -10.36 8.82
N ARG A 134 15.33 -10.17 9.24
CA ARG A 134 15.84 -8.85 9.62
C ARG A 134 16.05 -8.01 8.36
N LEU A 135 15.04 -7.24 7.99
CA LEU A 135 15.13 -6.26 6.90
C LEU A 135 16.19 -5.22 7.24
N ARG A 136 17.32 -5.26 6.53
CA ARG A 136 18.34 -4.21 6.62
C ARG A 136 18.01 -3.15 5.59
N SER A 137 17.83 -1.92 6.04
CA SER A 137 17.98 -0.74 5.18
C SER A 137 19.48 -0.46 5.08
N ARG A 138 20.04 -0.36 3.86
CA ARG A 138 21.36 0.29 3.72
C ARG A 138 21.19 1.74 4.16
N THR A 139 21.84 2.11 5.24
CA THR A 139 21.99 3.49 5.65
C THR A 139 23.23 4.02 4.93
N ASN A 140 23.07 5.06 4.10
CA ASN A 140 24.20 5.85 3.59
C ASN A 140 24.86 6.63 4.73
#